data_AF-A0A7Y1MJR4-F1
#
_entry.id   AF-A0A7Y1MJR4-F1
#
_cell.length_a   1.000
_cell.length_b   1.000
_cell.length_c   1.000
_cell.angle_alpha   90.00
_cell.angle_beta   90.00
_cell.angle_gamma   90.00
#
_symmetry.space_group_name_H-M   'P 1'
#
loop_
_entity.id
_entity.type
_entity.pdbx_description
1 polymer ?
#
loop_
_entity_poly.entity_id
_entity_poly.type
_entity_poly.pdbx_seq_one_letter_code
_entity_poly.pdbx_strand_id
1 'polypeptide(L)'
;VDHVMGLGASIEVVSDGIEQGIARILSRNYVTLLPILANRLRQVDQDSWRIDFPYASDACRAASGNCKCKSTPRNKRVLVIGDGKSDMCVASTADFVFAKGSLAEYCVAHQIPHARFDTFAQVPALLAKLPQGLAANATTFNTSSDHQELFHHV
;
A
#
# COMPACT_ATOMS: atom_id res chain seq x y z
N VAL A 1 6.95 -12.22 3.36
CA VAL A 1 5.74 -12.15 4.22
C VAL A 1 6.09 -12.58 5.62
N ASP A 2 6.57 -13.81 5.81
CA ASP A 2 6.93 -14.36 7.12
C ASP A 2 7.91 -13.48 7.91
N HIS A 3 8.93 -12.95 7.25
CA HIS A 3 9.89 -12.04 7.87
C HIS A 3 9.21 -10.86 8.58
N VAL A 4 8.32 -10.13 7.90
CA VAL A 4 7.72 -8.92 8.47
C VAL A 4 6.61 -9.25 9.46
N MET A 5 5.90 -10.38 9.27
CA MET A 5 4.96 -10.88 10.27
C MET A 5 5.67 -11.33 11.55
N GLY A 6 6.86 -11.94 11.44
CA GLY A 6 7.73 -12.28 12.57
C GLY A 6 8.23 -11.04 13.33
N LEU A 7 8.28 -9.88 12.69
CA LEU A 7 8.55 -8.58 13.33
C LEU A 7 7.30 -7.94 13.96
N GLY A 8 6.15 -8.63 13.94
CA GLY A 8 4.89 -8.16 14.53
C GLY A 8 4.01 -7.33 13.60
N ALA A 9 4.33 -7.23 12.31
CA ALA A 9 3.48 -6.53 11.34
C ALA A 9 2.27 -7.39 10.93
N SER A 10 1.11 -6.74 10.79
CA SER A 10 -0.03 -7.30 10.06
C SER A 10 0.07 -6.92 8.59
N ILE A 11 -0.22 -7.85 7.68
CA ILE A 11 -0.24 -7.62 6.23
C ILE A 11 -1.62 -7.96 5.69
N GLU A 12 -2.15 -7.11 4.80
CA GLU A 12 -3.42 -7.32 4.12
C GLU A 12 -3.24 -6.96 2.64
N VAL A 13 -3.96 -7.66 1.75
CA VAL A 13 -4.05 -7.32 0.33
C VAL A 13 -5.35 -6.59 0.09
N VAL A 14 -5.27 -5.30 -0.24
CA VAL A 14 -6.44 -4.46 -0.52
C VAL A 14 -6.48 -4.15 -2.02
N SER A 15 -7.53 -4.55 -2.73
CA SER A 15 -7.56 -4.53 -4.20
C SER A 15 -8.93 -4.21 -4.77
N ASP A 16 -8.96 -3.48 -5.89
CA ASP A 16 -10.17 -3.31 -6.72
C ASP A 16 -10.43 -4.52 -7.64
N GLY A 17 -9.54 -5.52 -7.61
CA GLY A 17 -9.70 -6.78 -8.36
C GLY A 17 -10.71 -7.74 -7.74
N ILE A 18 -10.69 -8.98 -8.22
CA ILE A 18 -11.57 -10.07 -7.79
C ILE A 18 -10.83 -10.99 -6.81
N GLU A 19 -11.38 -11.17 -5.62
CA GLU A 19 -10.83 -11.94 -4.50
C GLU A 19 -10.38 -13.35 -4.94
N GLN A 20 -11.19 -14.06 -5.71
CA GLN A 20 -10.87 -15.43 -6.16
C GLN A 20 -9.62 -15.48 -7.04
N GLY A 21 -9.44 -14.49 -7.93
CA GLY A 21 -8.25 -14.40 -8.77
C GLY A 21 -7.00 -14.10 -7.95
N ILE A 22 -7.11 -13.18 -6.99
CA ILE A 22 -6.03 -12.82 -6.07
C ILE A 22 -5.64 -14.03 -5.22
N ALA A 23 -6.61 -14.70 -4.60
CA ALA A 23 -6.39 -15.89 -3.80
C ALA A 23 -5.68 -17.00 -4.60
N ARG A 24 -6.06 -17.19 -5.86
CA ARG A 24 -5.41 -18.16 -6.76
C ARG A 24 -3.94 -17.81 -7.01
N ILE A 25 -3.61 -16.53 -7.22
CA ILE A 25 -2.23 -16.07 -7.42
C ILE A 25 -1.43 -16.24 -6.14
N LEU A 26 -1.96 -15.81 -4.99
CA LEU A 26 -1.30 -15.95 -3.69
C LEU A 26 -1.02 -17.41 -3.33
N SER A 27 -1.99 -18.31 -3.61
CA SER A 27 -1.83 -19.75 -3.42
C SER A 27 -0.69 -20.35 -4.26
N ARG A 28 -0.53 -19.94 -5.53
CA ARG A 28 0.59 -20.39 -6.38
C ARG A 28 1.96 -19.96 -5.85
N ASN A 29 1.99 -18.91 -5.05
CA ASN A 29 3.21 -18.36 -4.45
C ASN A 29 3.37 -18.76 -2.97
N TYR A 30 2.56 -19.71 -2.48
CA TYR A 30 2.62 -20.21 -1.09
C TYR A 30 2.30 -19.13 -0.02
N VAL A 31 1.47 -18.13 -0.37
CA VAL A 31 1.07 -17.03 0.52
C VAL A 31 -0.44 -17.09 0.81
N THR A 32 -0.94 -18.21 1.34
CA THR A 32 -2.39 -18.47 1.41
C THR A 32 -3.13 -17.81 2.57
N LEU A 33 -2.42 -17.32 3.58
CA LEU A 33 -3.03 -16.85 4.84
C LEU A 33 -3.23 -15.33 4.92
N LEU A 34 -2.89 -14.59 3.87
CA LEU A 34 -3.08 -13.14 3.88
C LEU A 34 -4.56 -12.77 3.73
N PRO A 35 -5.12 -11.90 4.58
CA PRO A 35 -6.43 -11.31 4.37
C PRO A 35 -6.50 -10.59 3.03
N ILE A 36 -7.59 -10.84 2.29
CA ILE A 36 -7.87 -10.19 1.01
C ILE A 36 -9.13 -9.33 1.17
N LEU A 37 -8.98 -8.03 0.97
CA LEU A 37 -10.06 -7.05 0.93
C LEU A 37 -10.25 -6.64 -0.53
N ALA A 38 -11.14 -7.34 -1.22
CA ALA A 38 -11.39 -7.13 -2.64
C ALA A 38 -12.86 -7.39 -3.02
N ASN A 39 -13.19 -7.10 -4.28
CA ASN A 39 -14.50 -7.41 -4.83
C ASN A 39 -14.66 -8.93 -5.00
N ARG A 40 -15.89 -9.43 -4.95
CA ARG A 40 -16.15 -10.87 -4.99
C ARG A 40 -16.95 -11.23 -6.23
N LEU A 41 -16.47 -12.18 -7.01
CA LEU A 41 -17.27 -12.77 -8.08
C LEU A 41 -18.16 -13.86 -7.49
N ARG A 42 -19.49 -13.69 -7.56
CA ARG A 42 -20.48 -14.65 -7.06
C ARG A 42 -21.28 -15.21 -8.24
N GLN A 43 -21.37 -16.53 -8.30
CA GLN A 43 -22.29 -17.20 -9.21
C GLN A 43 -23.72 -17.03 -8.67
N VAL A 44 -24.63 -16.53 -9.50
CA VAL A 44 -26.03 -16.30 -9.10
C VAL A 44 -26.89 -17.50 -9.52
N ASP A 45 -26.65 -18.03 -10.73
CA ASP A 45 -27.25 -19.27 -11.25
C ASP A 45 -26.28 -19.97 -12.24
N GLN A 46 -26.77 -20.94 -13.01
CA GLN A 46 -25.93 -21.73 -13.93
C GLN A 46 -25.18 -20.88 -14.97
N ASP A 47 -25.78 -19.81 -15.46
CA ASP A 47 -25.26 -19.01 -16.58
C ASP A 47 -24.97 -17.55 -16.20
N SER A 48 -25.29 -17.13 -14.97
CA SER A 48 -25.14 -15.75 -14.54
C SER A 48 -24.21 -15.55 -13.34
N TRP A 49 -23.47 -14.44 -13.41
CA TRP A 49 -22.49 -14.02 -12.40
C TRP A 49 -22.73 -12.57 -12.01
N ARG A 50 -22.46 -12.26 -10.74
CA ARG A 50 -22.48 -10.91 -10.20
C ARG A 50 -21.18 -10.60 -9.49
N ILE A 51 -20.79 -9.34 -9.49
CA ILE A 51 -19.71 -8.85 -8.63
C ILE A 51 -20.36 -8.21 -7.40
N ASP A 52 -20.00 -8.71 -6.22
CA ASP A 52 -20.31 -8.05 -4.95
C ASP A 52 -19.17 -7.09 -4.58
N PHE A 53 -19.54 -5.92 -4.06
CA PHE A 53 -18.62 -4.86 -3.65
C PHE A 53 -18.67 -4.65 -2.12
N PRO A 54 -18.22 -5.61 -1.30
CA PRO A 54 -18.42 -5.58 0.15
C PRO A 54 -17.73 -4.41 0.86
N TYR A 55 -16.76 -3.77 0.19
CA TYR A 55 -15.96 -2.66 0.72
C TYR A 55 -16.17 -1.37 -0.08
N ALA A 56 -17.21 -1.29 -0.92
CA ALA A 56 -17.60 -0.05 -1.57
C ALA A 56 -18.04 1.01 -0.54
N SER A 57 -17.99 2.27 -0.95
CA SER A 57 -18.47 3.37 -0.14
C SER A 57 -18.88 4.54 -1.01
N ASP A 58 -20.07 5.10 -0.81
CA ASP A 58 -20.51 6.31 -1.52
C ASP A 58 -19.63 7.53 -1.16
N ALA A 59 -19.09 7.55 0.06
CA ALA A 59 -18.13 8.56 0.50
C ALA A 59 -16.70 8.34 -0.06
N CYS A 60 -16.50 7.40 -0.98
CA CYS A 60 -15.16 7.12 -1.50
C CYS A 60 -14.72 8.20 -2.48
N ARG A 61 -13.64 8.92 -2.15
CA ARG A 61 -13.09 9.96 -3.04
C ARG A 61 -12.65 9.42 -4.40
N ALA A 62 -12.23 8.14 -4.45
CA ALA A 62 -11.79 7.48 -5.68
C ALA A 62 -12.93 6.88 -6.51
N ALA A 63 -14.17 6.84 -5.97
CA ALA A 63 -15.32 6.17 -6.59
C ALA A 63 -15.04 4.70 -7.02
N SER A 64 -14.18 4.01 -6.27
CA SER A 64 -13.77 2.63 -6.55
C SER A 64 -14.77 1.60 -6.02
N GLY A 65 -14.82 0.43 -6.68
CA GLY A 65 -15.59 -0.74 -6.21
C GLY A 65 -15.13 -1.25 -4.84
N ASN A 66 -13.84 -1.07 -4.49
CA ASN A 66 -13.32 -1.31 -3.15
C ASN A 66 -12.64 -0.04 -2.63
N CYS A 67 -13.25 0.63 -1.64
CA CYS A 67 -12.76 1.91 -1.17
C CYS A 67 -11.55 1.78 -0.22
N LYS A 68 -10.33 1.77 -0.80
CA LYS A 68 -9.07 1.58 -0.06
C LYS A 68 -8.81 2.61 1.04
N CYS A 69 -9.40 3.80 0.94
CA CYS A 69 -9.20 4.86 1.94
C CYS A 69 -9.81 4.53 3.31
N LYS A 70 -10.67 3.52 3.42
CA LYS A 70 -11.19 3.04 4.71
C LYS A 70 -10.35 1.94 5.35
N SER A 71 -9.35 1.42 4.64
CA SER A 71 -8.55 0.29 5.07
C SER A 71 -7.40 0.66 6.02
N THR A 72 -7.18 1.95 6.31
CA THR A 72 -6.12 2.38 7.22
C THR A 72 -6.59 2.38 8.69
N PRO A 73 -6.01 1.54 9.56
CA PRO A 73 -6.31 1.57 10.99
C PRO A 73 -5.77 2.86 11.63
N ARG A 74 -6.55 3.48 12.52
CA ARG A 74 -6.18 4.75 13.19
C ARG A 74 -5.13 4.59 14.29
N ASN A 75 -4.89 3.38 14.77
CA ASN A 75 -4.07 3.11 15.95
C ASN A 75 -2.75 2.36 15.63
N LYS A 76 -2.37 2.27 14.35
CA LYS A 76 -1.15 1.61 13.91
C LYS A 76 -0.46 2.48 12.87
N ARG A 77 0.86 2.32 12.75
CA ARG A 77 1.59 2.85 11.59
C ARG A 77 1.23 2.03 10.36
N VAL A 78 0.96 2.71 9.26
CA VAL A 78 0.52 2.14 7.99
C VAL A 78 1.56 2.41 6.91
N LEU A 79 2.06 1.33 6.32
CA LEU A 79 2.86 1.36 5.10
C LEU A 79 2.01 0.85 3.94
N VAL A 80 1.86 1.67 2.90
CA VAL A 80 1.17 1.28 1.65
C VAL A 80 2.21 0.88 0.61
N ILE A 81 1.92 -0.17 -0.16
CA ILE A 81 2.70 -0.55 -1.34
C ILE A 81 1.74 -0.58 -2.53
N GLY A 82 1.98 0.24 -3.54
CA GLY A 82 1.06 0.37 -4.67
C GLY A 82 1.65 1.04 -5.89
N ASP A 83 0.84 1.17 -6.94
CA ASP A 83 1.25 1.72 -8.23
C ASP A 83 0.18 2.53 -8.96
N GLY A 84 -1.08 2.28 -8.63
CA GLY A 84 -2.21 2.77 -9.39
C GLY A 84 -2.95 3.94 -8.77
N LYS A 85 -3.85 4.52 -9.58
CA LYS A 85 -4.75 5.59 -9.16
C LYS A 85 -5.66 5.21 -8.00
N SER A 86 -6.09 3.95 -7.91
CA SER A 86 -6.95 3.53 -6.78
C SER A 86 -6.23 3.51 -5.44
N ASP A 87 -4.89 3.44 -5.43
CA ASP A 87 -4.09 3.51 -4.20
C ASP A 87 -3.86 4.95 -3.74
N MET A 88 -4.06 5.95 -4.61
CA MET A 88 -3.84 7.37 -4.26
C MET A 88 -4.70 7.79 -3.05
N CYS A 89 -5.92 7.25 -2.95
CA CYS A 89 -6.82 7.61 -1.86
C CYS A 89 -6.35 7.06 -0.50
N VAL A 90 -5.77 5.86 -0.46
CA VAL A 90 -5.22 5.26 0.76
C VAL A 90 -3.85 5.85 1.11
N ALA A 91 -3.06 6.21 0.10
CA ALA A 91 -1.74 6.84 0.25
C ALA A 91 -1.80 8.14 1.07
N SER A 92 -2.84 8.97 0.89
CA SER A 92 -3.01 10.20 1.68
C SER A 92 -3.27 9.96 3.17
N THR A 93 -3.58 8.73 3.58
CA THR A 93 -3.88 8.36 4.97
C THR A 93 -2.83 7.43 5.58
N ALA A 94 -1.78 7.09 4.83
CA ALA A 94 -0.69 6.24 5.28
C ALA A 94 0.45 7.06 5.88
N ASP A 95 1.24 6.46 6.77
CA ASP A 95 2.44 7.08 7.31
C ASP A 95 3.58 7.09 6.30
N PHE A 96 3.65 6.07 5.44
CA PHE A 96 4.65 5.97 4.38
C PHE A 96 4.12 5.15 3.20
N VAL A 97 4.63 5.43 2.00
CA VAL A 97 4.24 4.73 0.77
C VAL A 97 5.46 4.23 0.00
N PHE A 98 5.50 2.95 -0.33
CA PHE A 98 6.29 2.48 -1.46
C PHE A 98 5.44 2.58 -2.72
N ALA A 99 5.84 3.46 -3.63
CA ALA A 99 5.05 3.82 -4.80
C ALA A 99 5.84 3.61 -6.10
N LYS A 100 5.15 3.21 -7.16
CA LYS A 100 5.68 3.26 -8.53
C LYS A 100 4.68 3.90 -9.49
N GLY A 101 5.09 4.16 -10.72
CA GLY A 101 4.23 4.71 -11.77
C GLY A 101 3.46 5.96 -11.33
N SER A 102 2.17 6.00 -11.66
CA SER A 102 1.29 7.15 -11.37
C SER A 102 1.14 7.44 -9.87
N LEU A 103 1.21 6.42 -9.01
CA LEU A 103 1.12 6.64 -7.56
C LEU A 103 2.33 7.43 -7.05
N ALA A 104 3.52 7.17 -7.59
CA ALA A 104 4.71 7.89 -7.15
C ALA A 104 4.66 9.38 -7.56
N GLU A 105 4.20 9.66 -8.78
CA GLU A 105 3.96 11.04 -9.25
C GLU A 105 2.94 11.76 -8.35
N TYR A 106 1.87 11.06 -7.97
CA TYR A 106 0.88 11.57 -7.04
C TYR A 106 1.47 11.88 -5.66
N CYS A 107 2.28 10.99 -5.10
CA CYS A 107 2.95 11.21 -3.82
C CYS A 107 3.89 12.42 -3.85
N VAL A 108 4.64 12.62 -4.94
CA VAL A 108 5.45 13.83 -5.14
C VAL A 108 4.58 15.08 -5.16
N ALA A 109 3.53 15.09 -5.99
CA ALA A 109 2.66 16.26 -6.15
C ALA A 109 1.93 16.67 -4.87
N HIS A 110 1.65 15.72 -3.97
CA HIS A 110 0.90 15.94 -2.72
C HIS A 110 1.78 15.90 -1.47
N GLN A 111 3.11 15.88 -1.62
CA GLN A 111 4.08 15.85 -0.52
C GLN A 111 3.84 14.68 0.47
N ILE A 112 3.44 13.52 -0.05
CA ILE A 112 3.22 12.30 0.75
C ILE A 112 4.58 11.62 0.98
N PRO A 113 4.95 11.26 2.23
CA PRO A 113 6.18 10.49 2.50
C PRO A 113 6.19 9.18 1.72
N HIS A 114 7.18 9.03 0.83
CA HIS A 114 7.27 7.86 -0.02
C HIS A 114 8.70 7.52 -0.42
N ALA A 115 8.87 6.28 -0.88
CA ALA A 115 10.04 5.87 -1.67
C ALA A 115 9.58 5.23 -2.97
N ARG A 116 10.27 5.56 -4.07
CA ARG A 116 10.02 4.95 -5.37
C ARG A 116 10.66 3.56 -5.43
N PHE A 117 10.01 2.64 -6.13
CA PHE A 117 10.59 1.34 -6.50
C PHE A 117 10.18 0.98 -7.93
N ASP A 118 11.00 0.20 -8.62
CA ASP A 118 10.70 -0.26 -9.99
C ASP A 118 10.17 -1.69 -9.97
N THR A 119 10.77 -2.53 -9.12
CA THR A 119 10.42 -3.94 -8.99
C THR A 119 10.16 -4.30 -7.54
N PHE A 120 9.23 -5.21 -7.31
CA PHE A 120 8.87 -5.62 -5.94
C PHE A 120 10.05 -6.27 -5.19
N ALA A 121 11.06 -6.77 -5.92
CA ALA A 121 12.29 -7.31 -5.34
C ALA A 121 13.10 -6.27 -4.54
N GLN A 122 12.91 -4.98 -4.80
CA GLN A 122 13.58 -3.89 -4.07
C GLN A 122 12.92 -3.59 -2.71
N VAL A 123 11.63 -3.92 -2.56
CA VAL A 123 10.82 -3.55 -1.39
C VAL A 123 11.40 -4.06 -0.06
N PRO A 124 11.91 -5.31 0.06
CA PRO A 124 12.52 -5.75 1.31
C PRO A 124 13.72 -4.91 1.75
N ALA A 125 14.58 -4.50 0.80
CA ALA A 125 15.73 -3.66 1.08
C ALA A 125 15.32 -2.22 1.45
N LEU A 126 14.27 -1.70 0.83
CA LEU A 126 13.70 -0.40 1.20
C LEU A 126 13.07 -0.43 2.59
N LEU A 127 12.34 -1.51 2.91
CA LEU A 127 11.73 -1.71 4.23
C LEU A 127 12.77 -1.74 5.34
N ALA A 128 13.90 -2.43 5.13
CA ALA A 128 14.99 -2.50 6.10
C ALA A 128 15.64 -1.13 6.42
N LYS A 129 15.50 -0.15 5.52
CA LYS A 129 16.00 1.22 5.71
C LYS A 129 15.00 2.12 6.45
N LEU A 130 13.74 1.72 6.58
CA LEU A 130 12.79 2.49 7.35
C LEU A 130 13.18 2.46 8.84
N PRO A 131 13.05 3.60 9.55
CA PRO A 131 13.35 3.62 10.98
C PRO A 131 12.51 2.59 11.72
N GLN A 132 13.17 1.62 12.34
CA GLN A 132 12.55 0.67 13.25
C GLN A 132 12.30 1.39 14.57
N GLY A 133 11.29 2.25 14.60
CA GLY A 133 10.86 2.89 15.83
C GLY A 133 10.28 1.84 16.76
N LEU A 134 10.94 1.60 17.90
CA LEU A 134 10.24 1.17 19.11
C LEU A 134 9.04 2.11 19.33
N ALA A 135 7.91 1.50 19.67
CA ALA A 135 6.58 2.06 19.95
C ALA A 135 6.46 3.60 20.08
N ALA A 136 5.47 4.16 19.39
CA ALA A 136 4.74 5.41 19.67
C ALA A 136 5.55 6.65 20.11
N ASN A 137 5.44 7.74 19.33
CA ASN A 137 5.94 9.11 19.60
C ASN A 137 7.26 9.51 18.93
N ALA A 138 7.30 9.47 17.60
CA ALA A 138 8.26 10.28 16.84
C ALA A 138 7.53 11.04 15.75
N THR A 139 7.04 12.23 16.09
CA THR A 139 6.55 13.25 15.16
C THR A 139 7.74 14.04 14.65
N THR A 140 8.41 13.56 13.60
CA THR A 140 9.10 14.34 12.53
C THR A 140 9.99 13.41 11.72
N PHE A 141 9.75 13.35 10.41
CA PHE A 141 10.70 12.81 9.44
C PHE A 141 11.43 14.01 8.82
N ASN A 142 12.71 14.16 9.12
CA ASN A 142 13.58 15.10 8.43
C ASN A 142 14.51 14.29 7.53
N THR A 143 14.29 14.33 6.21
CA THR A 143 15.26 13.83 5.22
C THR A 143 16.04 15.03 4.70
N SER A 144 16.95 15.55 5.51
CA SER A 144 17.98 16.48 5.04
C SER A 144 19.08 15.65 4.37
N SER A 145 19.01 15.50 3.06
CA SER A 145 20.20 15.23 2.26
C SER A 145 20.90 16.56 1.99
N ASP A 146 21.55 17.11 3.02
CA ASP A 146 22.55 18.15 2.86
C ASP A 146 23.85 17.50 2.38
N HIS A 147 24.04 17.50 1.06
CA HIS A 147 25.38 17.52 0.48
C HIS A 147 25.52 18.84 -0.29
N GLN A 148 25.71 19.91 0.47
CA GLN A 148 26.11 21.20 -0.04
C GLN A 148 27.27 21.71 0.81
N GLU A 149 28.51 21.37 0.44
CA GLU A 149 29.79 22.00 0.82
C GLU A 149 30.87 21.44 -0.17
N LEU A 150 31.82 22.16 -0.80
CA LEU A 150 32.18 23.58 -0.81
C LEU A 150 33.35 23.86 -1.82
N PHE A 151 33.29 25.01 -2.54
CA PHE A 151 34.33 25.94 -3.06
C PHE A 151 35.48 25.49 -4.02
N HIS A 152 35.93 26.28 -5.02
CA HIS A 152 36.44 27.66 -4.95
C HIS A 152 36.39 28.44 -6.28
N HIS A 153 36.24 29.77 -6.17
CA HIS A 153 36.66 30.76 -7.17
C HIS A 153 38.18 30.70 -7.43
N VAL A 154 38.59 30.61 -8.69
CA VAL A 154 39.47 31.57 -9.40
C VAL A 154 39.05 31.57 -10.87
#